data_AF-A0A6I5NX62-F1
#
_entry.id   AF-A0A6I5NX62-F1
#
_cell.length_a   1.000
_cell.length_b   1.000
_cell.length_c   1.000
_cell.angle_alpha   90.00
_cell.angle_beta   90.00
_cell.angle_gamma   90.00
#
_symmetry.space_group_name_H-M   'P 1'
#
loop_
_entity.id
_entity.type
_entity.pdbx_description
1 polymer ?
#
loop_
_entity_poly.entity_id
_entity_poly.type
_entity_poly.pdbx_seq_one_letter_code
_entity_poly.pdbx_strand_id
1 'polypeptide(L)'
;MDSTAIAAQGIEAQAWVNAMAIAYFVLLLFALDFNRRLMALIFVPFSLGGEYVFSDVLRLYSYRLGEIPIYVPFGHAILFSMGVLYSELSCVRNYQAQLRPVFSCTYVALLFAAVVFFHDTLSLIFAGAFIWVLQRKGYQTLYFIMGFLVLYVELVGTACGSWVWHPHPFNWPWLEAANPPVAAFACYVLADLGVMKIARHLKAQKSRLLVSVGMNDNMIKRFN
;
A
#
# COMPACT_ATOMS: atom_id res chain seq x y z
N MET A 1 10.30 -9.62 -9.36
CA MET A 1 10.60 -8.18 -9.25
C MET A 1 11.78 -7.84 -10.14
N ASP A 2 11.99 -6.57 -10.43
CA ASP A 2 13.14 -6.10 -11.19
C ASP A 2 14.41 -6.13 -10.32
N SER A 3 15.13 -7.26 -10.39
CA SER A 3 16.23 -7.57 -9.47
C SER A 3 17.61 -7.24 -10.06
N THR A 4 18.50 -6.74 -9.21
CA THR A 4 19.93 -6.53 -9.52
C THR A 4 20.63 -7.81 -9.98
N ALA A 5 20.27 -8.97 -9.41
CA ALA A 5 20.83 -10.26 -9.79
C ALA A 5 20.39 -10.73 -11.19
N ILE A 6 19.18 -10.37 -11.61
CA ILE A 6 18.69 -10.65 -12.98
C ILE A 6 19.30 -9.66 -13.96
N ALA A 7 19.38 -8.38 -13.58
CA ALA A 7 20.02 -7.35 -14.39
C ALA A 7 21.50 -7.65 -14.66
N ALA A 8 22.22 -8.24 -13.70
CA ALA A 8 23.61 -8.68 -13.86
C ALA A 8 23.80 -9.75 -14.95
N GLN A 9 22.72 -10.44 -15.35
CA GLN A 9 22.71 -11.41 -16.45
C GLN A 9 22.38 -10.76 -17.80
N GLY A 10 22.27 -9.43 -17.87
CA GLY A 10 21.90 -8.68 -19.06
C GLY A 10 20.40 -8.75 -19.41
N ILE A 11 19.56 -9.24 -18.49
CA ILE A 11 18.12 -9.40 -18.71
C ILE A 11 17.39 -8.14 -18.24
N GLU A 12 16.61 -7.52 -19.14
CA GLU A 12 15.73 -6.39 -18.83
C GLU A 12 14.45 -6.84 -18.11
N ALA A 13 14.58 -7.24 -16.85
CA ALA A 13 13.47 -7.77 -16.05
C ALA A 13 12.33 -6.75 -15.86
N GLN A 14 12.63 -5.45 -15.76
CA GLN A 14 11.61 -4.42 -15.53
C GLN A 14 10.50 -4.43 -16.59
N ALA A 15 10.83 -4.62 -17.87
CA ALA A 15 9.83 -4.64 -18.95
C ALA A 15 8.84 -5.79 -18.77
N TRP A 16 9.34 -6.98 -18.43
CA TRP A 16 8.51 -8.15 -18.14
C TRP A 16 7.64 -7.95 -16.89
N VAL A 17 8.21 -7.40 -15.82
CA VAL A 17 7.46 -7.14 -14.57
C VAL A 17 6.38 -6.08 -14.79
N ASN A 18 6.65 -5.04 -15.59
CA ASN A 18 5.65 -4.05 -16.01
C ASN A 18 4.47 -4.72 -16.72
N ALA A 19 4.75 -5.54 -17.74
CA ALA A 19 3.72 -6.24 -18.48
C ALA A 19 2.90 -7.19 -17.59
N MET A 20 3.57 -7.94 -16.71
CA MET A 20 2.92 -8.87 -15.78
C MET A 20 2.06 -8.14 -14.74
N ALA A 21 2.52 -7.02 -14.20
CA ALA A 21 1.75 -6.24 -13.23
C ALA A 21 0.49 -5.66 -13.86
N ILE A 22 0.59 -5.10 -15.07
CA ILE A 22 -0.57 -4.59 -15.82
C ILE A 22 -1.54 -5.72 -16.15
N ALA A 23 -1.05 -6.85 -16.68
CA ALA A 23 -1.88 -7.99 -17.02
C ALA A 23 -2.61 -8.55 -15.79
N TYR A 24 -1.90 -8.73 -14.68
CA TYR A 24 -2.50 -9.19 -13.42
C TYR A 24 -3.53 -8.17 -12.89
N PHE A 25 -3.22 -6.88 -12.94
CA PHE A 25 -4.16 -5.83 -12.53
C PHE A 25 -5.45 -5.89 -13.36
N VAL A 26 -5.35 -6.00 -14.68
CA VAL A 26 -6.50 -6.12 -15.59
C VAL A 26 -7.33 -7.37 -15.24
N LEU A 27 -6.69 -8.53 -15.05
CA LEU A 27 -7.37 -9.75 -14.62
C LEU A 27 -8.07 -9.58 -13.27
N LEU A 28 -7.43 -8.92 -12.31
CA LEU A 28 -7.99 -8.64 -11.00
C LEU A 28 -9.23 -7.75 -11.10
N LEU A 29 -9.25 -6.74 -11.98
CA LEU A 29 -10.42 -5.88 -12.16
C LEU A 29 -11.68 -6.69 -12.55
N PHE A 30 -11.54 -7.77 -13.31
CA PHE A 30 -12.67 -8.64 -13.66
C PHE A 30 -13.20 -9.44 -12.47
N ALA A 31 -12.37 -9.75 -11.48
CA ALA A 31 -12.76 -10.44 -10.25
C ALA A 31 -13.37 -9.51 -9.18
N LEU A 32 -13.17 -8.20 -9.30
CA LEU A 32 -13.64 -7.21 -8.33
C LEU A 32 -15.05 -6.70 -8.66
N ASP A 33 -15.86 -6.50 -7.61
CA ASP A 33 -17.13 -5.76 -7.70
C ASP A 33 -16.89 -4.28 -8.02
N PHE A 34 -17.95 -3.58 -8.42
CA PHE A 34 -17.88 -2.18 -8.86
C PHE A 34 -17.15 -1.26 -7.86
N ASN A 35 -17.42 -1.43 -6.55
CA ASN A 35 -16.84 -0.55 -5.54
C ASN A 35 -15.33 -0.75 -5.38
N ARG A 36 -14.88 -2.01 -5.40
CA ARG A 36 -13.46 -2.35 -5.31
C ARG A 36 -12.73 -2.00 -6.59
N ARG A 37 -13.35 -2.24 -7.75
CA ARG A 37 -12.82 -1.84 -9.05
C ARG A 37 -12.55 -0.34 -9.12
N LEU A 38 -13.50 0.47 -8.64
CA LEU A 38 -13.32 1.92 -8.57
C LEU A 38 -12.15 2.31 -7.66
N MET A 39 -12.03 1.71 -6.47
CA MET A 39 -10.90 1.98 -5.57
C MET A 39 -9.56 1.58 -6.21
N ALA A 40 -9.48 0.39 -6.82
CA ALA A 40 -8.28 -0.10 -7.50
C ALA A 40 -7.84 0.84 -8.64
N LEU A 41 -8.80 1.33 -9.44
CA LEU A 41 -8.54 2.29 -10.52
C LEU A 41 -8.06 3.65 -9.99
N ILE A 42 -8.62 4.14 -8.89
CA ILE A 42 -8.17 5.39 -8.23
C ILE A 42 -6.78 5.20 -7.63
N PHE A 43 -6.47 4.00 -7.13
CA PHE A 43 -5.22 3.73 -6.45
C PHE A 43 -4.02 3.92 -7.38
N VAL A 44 -4.10 3.51 -8.64
CA VAL A 44 -2.97 3.60 -9.59
C VAL A 44 -2.41 5.03 -9.73
N PRO A 45 -3.19 6.06 -10.09
CA PRO A 45 -2.66 7.43 -10.15
C PRO A 45 -2.35 8.00 -8.76
N PHE A 46 -3.06 7.56 -7.72
CA PHE A 46 -2.82 8.04 -6.35
C PHE A 46 -1.47 7.55 -5.82
N SER A 47 -1.12 6.28 -6.03
CA SER A 47 0.17 5.72 -5.64
C SER A 47 1.30 6.32 -6.45
N LEU A 48 1.14 6.54 -7.77
CA LEU A 48 2.15 7.25 -8.56
C LEU A 48 2.47 8.64 -7.99
N GLY A 49 1.46 9.40 -7.58
CA GLY A 49 1.66 10.69 -6.92
C GLY A 49 2.35 10.55 -5.54
N GLY A 50 1.99 9.52 -4.77
CA GLY A 50 2.64 9.21 -3.50
C GLY A 50 4.12 8.85 -3.67
N GLU A 51 4.42 7.99 -4.64
CA GLU A 51 5.77 7.59 -5.02
C GLU A 51 6.61 8.82 -5.36
N TYR A 52 6.14 9.69 -6.26
CA TYR A 52 6.83 10.93 -6.59
C TYR A 52 7.11 11.81 -5.36
N VAL A 53 6.19 11.87 -4.40
CA VAL A 53 6.43 12.60 -3.14
C VAL A 53 7.53 11.92 -2.32
N PHE A 54 7.52 10.60 -2.16
CA PHE A 54 8.47 9.90 -1.30
C PHE A 54 9.86 9.70 -1.93
N SER A 55 9.94 9.37 -3.22
CA SER A 55 11.20 9.15 -3.94
C SER A 55 11.83 10.45 -4.43
N ASP A 56 11.08 11.33 -5.10
CA ASP A 56 11.68 12.47 -5.81
C ASP A 56 11.72 13.73 -4.96
N VAL A 57 10.62 14.04 -4.25
CA VAL A 57 10.50 15.24 -3.41
C VAL A 57 11.21 15.05 -2.07
N LEU A 58 10.88 13.98 -1.34
CA LEU A 58 11.42 13.72 -0.01
C LEU A 58 12.74 12.94 -0.05
N ARG A 59 13.04 12.26 -1.16
CA ARG A 59 14.28 11.47 -1.34
C ARG A 59 14.50 10.48 -0.21
N LEU A 60 13.45 9.75 0.16
CA LEU A 60 13.53 8.72 1.21
C LEU A 60 14.13 7.42 0.69
N TYR A 61 13.90 7.09 -0.56
CA TYR A 61 14.48 5.95 -1.26
C TYR A 61 14.67 6.27 -2.73
N SER A 62 15.50 5.48 -3.40
CA SER A 62 15.74 5.57 -4.84
C SER A 62 15.46 4.24 -5.52
N TYR A 63 14.85 4.30 -6.72
CA TYR A 63 14.69 3.15 -7.59
C TYR A 63 15.99 2.80 -8.31
N ARG A 64 16.17 1.51 -8.62
CA ARG A 64 17.37 0.99 -9.30
C ARG A 64 17.71 1.70 -10.61
N LEU A 65 16.70 2.07 -11.39
CA LEU A 65 16.84 2.77 -12.67
C LEU A 65 16.59 4.29 -12.57
N GLY A 66 16.48 4.83 -11.34
CA GLY A 66 16.20 6.25 -11.09
C GLY A 66 14.73 6.64 -11.24
N GLU A 67 14.05 6.11 -12.25
CA GLU A 67 12.63 6.39 -12.51
C GLU A 67 11.71 5.45 -11.74
N ILE A 68 10.50 5.93 -11.41
CA ILE A 68 9.44 5.12 -10.80
C ILE A 68 8.99 4.04 -11.81
N PRO A 69 9.19 2.74 -11.53
CA PRO A 69 8.79 1.69 -12.45
C PRO A 69 7.27 1.62 -12.59
N ILE A 70 6.78 1.40 -13.81
CA ILE A 70 5.34 1.33 -14.08
C ILE A 70 4.65 0.25 -13.24
N TYR A 71 5.32 -0.88 -12.97
CA TYR A 71 4.74 -1.93 -12.14
C TYR A 71 4.44 -1.48 -10.70
N VAL A 72 5.07 -0.41 -10.19
CA VAL A 72 4.89 0.02 -8.79
C VAL A 72 3.49 0.60 -8.55
N PRO A 73 3.00 1.58 -9.32
CA PRO A 73 1.63 2.06 -9.17
C PRO A 73 0.55 0.97 -9.30
N PHE A 74 0.72 0.05 -10.26
CA PHE A 74 -0.19 -1.10 -10.42
C PHE A 74 -0.05 -2.09 -9.26
N GLY A 75 1.18 -2.34 -8.79
CA GLY A 75 1.48 -3.18 -7.64
C GLY A 75 0.78 -2.70 -6.37
N HIS A 76 0.75 -1.39 -6.12
CA HIS A 76 0.01 -0.80 -5.02
C HIS A 76 -1.50 -1.10 -5.11
N ALA A 77 -2.09 -0.90 -6.29
CA ALA A 77 -3.52 -1.15 -6.51
C ALA A 77 -3.87 -2.63 -6.34
N ILE A 78 -3.00 -3.53 -6.81
CA ILE A 78 -3.09 -4.98 -6.61
C ILE A 78 -3.00 -5.31 -5.11
N LEU A 79 -1.98 -4.81 -4.42
CA LEU A 79 -1.72 -5.08 -3.01
C LEU A 79 -2.89 -4.65 -2.13
N PHE A 80 -3.41 -3.45 -2.35
CA PHE A 80 -4.61 -2.95 -1.67
C PHE A 80 -5.82 -3.86 -1.91
N SER A 81 -6.07 -4.21 -3.17
CA SER A 81 -7.20 -5.07 -3.54
C SER A 81 -7.09 -6.46 -2.89
N MET A 82 -5.88 -7.03 -2.85
CA MET A 82 -5.62 -8.30 -2.17
C MET A 82 -5.80 -8.19 -0.66
N GLY A 83 -5.34 -7.10 -0.04
CA GLY A 83 -5.57 -6.86 1.39
C GLY A 83 -7.05 -6.77 1.74
N VAL A 84 -7.85 -6.09 0.91
CA VAL A 84 -9.32 -6.05 1.05
C VAL A 84 -9.90 -7.47 0.95
N LEU A 85 -9.55 -8.24 -0.09
CA LEU A 85 -10.03 -9.60 -0.28
C LEU A 85 -9.66 -10.52 0.90
N TYR A 86 -8.42 -10.46 1.39
CA TYR A 86 -7.96 -11.25 2.53
C TYR A 86 -8.64 -10.85 3.83
N SER A 87 -8.89 -9.55 4.05
CA SER A 87 -9.57 -9.08 5.25
C SER A 87 -11.02 -9.59 5.38
N GLU A 88 -11.62 -10.00 4.26
CA GLU A 88 -12.99 -10.47 4.17
C GLU A 88 -13.14 -12.00 4.18
N LEU A 89 -12.02 -12.73 4.12
CA LEU A 89 -12.05 -14.19 4.23
C LEU A 89 -12.78 -14.60 5.53
N SER A 90 -13.61 -15.63 5.43
CA SER A 90 -14.43 -16.09 6.57
C SER A 90 -13.59 -16.44 7.79
N CYS A 91 -12.40 -17.04 7.61
CA CYS A 91 -11.48 -17.29 8.72
C CYS A 91 -11.05 -15.98 9.41
N VAL A 92 -10.65 -14.97 8.64
CA VAL A 92 -10.22 -13.68 9.19
C VAL A 92 -11.38 -13.01 9.93
N ARG A 93 -12.58 -12.96 9.34
CA ARG A 93 -13.77 -12.36 9.96
C ARG A 93 -14.21 -13.07 11.24
N ASN A 94 -14.17 -14.40 11.25
CA ASN A 94 -14.61 -15.19 12.41
C ASN A 94 -13.65 -15.10 13.59
N TYR A 95 -12.35 -14.87 13.33
CA TYR A 95 -11.31 -14.82 14.36
C TYR A 95 -10.72 -13.42 14.60
N GLN A 96 -11.40 -12.33 14.18
CA GLN A 96 -10.83 -10.98 14.30
C GLN A 96 -10.47 -10.59 15.73
N ALA A 97 -11.30 -10.96 16.71
CA ALA A 97 -11.07 -10.60 18.11
C ALA A 97 -9.79 -11.25 18.66
N GLN A 98 -9.48 -12.47 18.23
CA GLN A 98 -8.29 -13.23 18.62
C GLN A 98 -7.06 -12.79 17.82
N LEU A 99 -7.23 -12.42 16.55
CA LEU A 99 -6.13 -12.00 15.67
C LEU A 99 -5.58 -10.62 16.02
N ARG A 100 -6.43 -9.68 16.43
CA ARG A 100 -6.02 -8.29 16.77
C ARG A 100 -4.91 -8.20 17.82
N PRO A 101 -4.99 -8.85 19.00
CA PRO A 101 -3.91 -8.78 19.97
C PRO A 101 -2.64 -9.46 19.46
N VAL A 102 -2.76 -10.59 18.76
CA VAL A 102 -1.61 -11.29 18.15
C VAL A 102 -0.89 -10.37 17.18
N PHE A 103 -1.59 -9.78 16.22
CA PHE A 103 -1.00 -8.83 15.28
C PHE A 103 -0.38 -7.64 15.99
N SER A 104 -1.07 -7.06 16.96
CA SER A 104 -0.56 -5.91 17.72
C SER A 104 0.77 -6.26 18.42
N CYS A 105 0.84 -7.40 19.10
CA CYS A 105 2.07 -7.89 19.72
C CYS A 105 3.18 -8.13 18.70
N THR A 106 2.85 -8.70 17.54
CA THR A 106 3.83 -8.90 16.45
C THR A 106 4.38 -7.57 15.95
N TYR A 107 3.55 -6.56 15.71
CA TYR A 107 4.03 -5.24 15.27
C TYR A 107 4.89 -4.54 16.33
N VAL A 108 4.52 -4.64 17.60
CA VAL A 108 5.34 -4.11 18.70
C VAL A 108 6.71 -4.80 18.75
N ALA A 109 6.74 -6.13 18.62
CA ALA A 109 8.00 -6.89 18.59
C ALA A 109 8.86 -6.54 17.37
N LEU A 110 8.26 -6.41 16.19
CA LEU A 110 8.95 -6.00 14.97
C LEU A 110 9.54 -4.59 15.09
N LEU A 111 8.76 -3.64 15.62
CA LEU A 111 9.23 -2.26 15.85
C LEU A 111 10.35 -2.20 16.89
N PHE A 112 10.21 -2.96 17.97
CA PHE A 112 11.27 -3.07 18.98
C PHE A 112 12.56 -3.60 18.35
N ALA A 113 12.47 -4.67 17.56
CA ALA A 113 13.62 -5.22 16.87
C ALA A 113 14.23 -4.23 15.87
N ALA A 114 13.41 -3.51 15.11
CA ALA A 114 13.84 -2.47 14.16
C ALA A 114 14.70 -1.40 14.84
N VAL A 115 14.22 -0.87 15.96
CA VAL A 115 14.89 0.23 16.67
C VAL A 115 16.15 -0.26 17.41
N VAL A 116 16.09 -1.41 18.06
CA VAL A 116 17.18 -1.90 18.90
C VAL A 116 18.32 -2.51 18.08
N PHE A 117 18.00 -3.28 17.04
CA PHE A 117 19.02 -4.00 16.26
C PHE A 117 19.43 -3.29 14.98
N PHE A 118 18.56 -2.45 14.41
CA PHE A 118 18.81 -1.79 13.11
C PHE A 118 18.84 -0.27 13.21
N HIS A 119 18.73 0.29 14.42
CA HIS A 119 18.69 1.75 14.67
C HIS A 119 17.66 2.49 13.80
N ASP A 120 16.58 1.82 13.41
CA ASP A 120 15.55 2.35 12.51
C ASP A 120 14.61 3.32 13.24
N THR A 121 15.06 4.55 13.46
CA THR A 121 14.28 5.59 14.14
C THR A 121 13.20 6.19 13.25
N LEU A 122 13.34 6.12 11.92
CA LEU A 122 12.28 6.51 10.98
C LEU A 122 11.02 5.66 11.19
N SER A 123 11.19 4.36 11.48
CA SER A 123 10.06 3.48 11.81
C SER A 123 9.27 3.92 13.03
N LEU A 124 9.83 4.70 13.97
CA LEU A 124 9.07 5.25 15.10
C LEU A 124 8.03 6.29 14.65
N ILE A 125 8.40 7.15 13.68
CA ILE A 125 7.49 8.15 13.11
C ILE A 125 6.35 7.45 12.38
N PHE A 126 6.69 6.48 11.53
CA PHE A 126 5.71 5.68 10.80
C PHE A 126 4.84 4.83 11.72
N ALA A 127 5.41 4.24 12.79
CA ALA A 127 4.64 3.54 13.82
C ALA A 127 3.60 4.45 14.48
N GLY A 128 3.97 5.69 14.82
CA GLY A 128 3.03 6.68 15.36
C GLY A 128 1.85 6.93 14.42
N ALA A 129 2.13 7.13 13.13
CA ALA A 129 1.09 7.29 12.11
C ALA A 129 0.20 6.05 11.99
N PHE A 130 0.79 4.85 12.00
CA PHE A 130 0.06 3.59 11.92
C PHE A 130 -0.85 3.36 13.14
N ILE A 131 -0.33 3.56 14.36
CA ILE A 131 -1.11 3.47 15.60
C ILE A 131 -2.29 4.45 15.58
N TRP A 132 -2.05 5.68 15.12
CA TRP A 132 -3.10 6.68 14.97
C TRP A 132 -4.19 6.21 13.98
N VAL A 133 -3.82 5.60 12.86
CA VAL A 133 -4.80 5.00 11.92
C VAL A 133 -5.58 3.87 12.60
N LEU A 134 -4.90 2.96 13.29
CA LEU A 134 -5.56 1.84 13.98
C LEU A 134 -6.58 2.34 15.01
N GLN A 135 -6.22 3.32 15.83
CA GLN A 135 -7.12 3.95 16.80
C GLN A 135 -8.33 4.60 16.12
N ARG A 136 -8.09 5.45 15.10
CA ARG A 136 -9.13 6.13 14.30
C ARG A 136 -10.11 5.17 13.64
N LYS A 137 -9.68 3.95 13.35
CA LYS A 137 -10.45 2.96 12.58
C LYS A 137 -10.90 1.77 13.42
N GLY A 138 -10.74 1.82 14.74
CA GLY A 138 -11.20 0.77 15.64
C GLY A 138 -10.48 -0.57 15.40
N TYR A 139 -9.19 -0.53 15.07
CA TYR A 139 -8.32 -1.71 14.92
C TYR A 139 -8.87 -2.73 13.92
N GLN A 140 -9.41 -2.26 12.79
CA GLN A 140 -9.87 -3.13 11.71
C GLN A 140 -8.74 -4.02 11.20
N THR A 141 -9.04 -5.32 11.02
CA THR A 141 -8.07 -6.34 10.60
C THR A 141 -7.43 -6.06 9.25
N LEU A 142 -8.10 -5.30 8.37
CA LEU A 142 -7.57 -4.83 7.10
C LEU A 142 -6.20 -4.16 7.26
N TYR A 143 -6.04 -3.22 8.18
CA TYR A 143 -4.80 -2.45 8.31
C TYR A 143 -3.64 -3.29 8.85
N PHE A 144 -3.94 -4.28 9.70
CA PHE A 144 -2.94 -5.25 10.13
C PHE A 144 -2.51 -6.16 8.98
N ILE A 145 -3.45 -6.61 8.13
CA ILE A 145 -3.12 -7.42 6.95
C ILE A 145 -2.29 -6.61 5.96
N MET A 146 -2.72 -5.38 5.66
CA MET A 146 -1.99 -4.46 4.78
C MET A 146 -0.57 -4.23 5.28
N GLY A 147 -0.39 -4.03 6.59
CA GLY A 147 0.94 -3.88 7.17
C GLY A 147 1.89 -5.04 6.85
N PHE A 148 1.41 -6.29 6.94
CA PHE A 148 2.23 -7.48 6.68
C PHE A 148 2.49 -7.66 5.18
N LEU A 149 1.46 -7.45 4.36
CA LEU A 149 1.59 -7.53 2.90
C LEU A 149 2.62 -6.51 2.38
N VAL A 150 2.56 -5.28 2.89
CA VAL A 150 3.49 -4.23 2.50
C VAL A 150 4.89 -4.52 3.04
N LEU A 151 5.04 -4.90 4.31
CA LEU A 151 6.34 -5.26 4.87
C LEU A 151 7.00 -6.38 4.06
N TYR A 152 6.22 -7.38 3.63
CA TYR A 152 6.71 -8.44 2.75
C TYR A 152 7.21 -7.89 1.41
N VAL A 153 6.44 -7.03 0.75
CA VAL A 153 6.82 -6.43 -0.55
C VAL A 153 8.06 -5.54 -0.41
N GLU A 154 8.14 -4.73 0.65
CA GLU A 154 9.30 -3.89 0.96
C GLU A 154 10.55 -4.74 1.18
N LEU A 155 10.47 -5.80 2.00
CA LEU A 155 11.60 -6.71 2.24
C LEU A 155 12.07 -7.40 0.96
N VAL A 156 11.14 -7.87 0.11
CA VAL A 156 11.49 -8.51 -1.15
C VAL A 156 12.07 -7.51 -2.14
N GLY A 157 11.51 -6.30 -2.21
CA GLY A 157 11.93 -5.24 -3.12
C GLY A 157 13.35 -4.77 -2.84
N THR A 158 13.65 -4.48 -1.57
CA THR A 158 15.00 -4.07 -1.15
C THR A 158 16.00 -5.21 -1.22
N ALA A 159 15.61 -6.45 -0.89
CA ALA A 159 16.47 -7.63 -1.06
C ALA A 159 16.80 -7.90 -2.54
N CYS A 160 15.88 -7.63 -3.46
CA CYS A 160 16.13 -7.68 -4.90
C CYS A 160 16.98 -6.50 -5.40
N GLY A 161 17.15 -5.45 -4.60
CA GLY A 161 17.75 -4.18 -5.02
C GLY A 161 16.91 -3.43 -6.05
N SER A 162 15.58 -3.62 -6.01
CA SER A 162 14.64 -2.92 -6.90
C SER A 162 14.53 -1.43 -6.51
N TRP A 163 14.58 -1.17 -5.20
CA TRP A 163 14.74 0.15 -4.59
C TRP A 163 15.59 0.04 -3.33
N VAL A 164 16.12 1.17 -2.88
CA VAL A 164 16.97 1.25 -1.68
C VAL A 164 16.58 2.49 -0.89
N TRP A 165 16.28 2.29 0.39
CA TRP A 165 16.04 3.36 1.35
C TRP A 165 17.34 4.05 1.77
N HIS A 166 17.31 5.38 1.81
CA HIS A 166 18.46 6.17 2.22
C HIS A 166 18.61 6.13 3.74
N PRO A 167 19.82 5.85 4.27
CA PRO A 167 20.02 5.61 5.70
C PRO A 167 19.81 6.85 6.58
N HIS A 168 20.00 8.06 6.02
CA HIS A 168 19.84 9.32 6.74
C HIS A 168 18.88 10.27 5.98
N PRO A 169 17.56 10.06 6.11
CA PRO A 169 16.58 10.95 5.51
C PRO A 169 16.80 12.42 5.95
N PHE A 170 16.74 13.34 4.99
CA PHE A 170 16.94 14.79 5.19
C PHE A 170 18.28 15.20 5.83
N ASN A 171 19.25 14.28 5.94
CA ASN A 171 20.51 14.46 6.67
C ASN A 171 20.30 14.87 8.15
N TRP A 172 19.21 14.41 8.78
CA TRP A 172 18.98 14.66 10.20
C TRP A 172 19.69 13.63 11.08
N PRO A 173 20.48 14.05 12.07
CA PRO A 173 21.39 13.15 12.81
C PRO A 173 20.69 12.14 13.72
N TRP A 174 19.40 12.32 14.00
CA TRP A 174 18.59 11.42 14.84
C TRP A 174 17.62 10.57 14.01
N LEU A 175 17.56 10.79 12.69
CA LEU A 175 16.64 10.11 11.78
C LEU A 175 17.42 9.11 10.93
N GLU A 176 17.31 7.85 11.31
CA GLU A 176 17.97 6.71 10.68
C GLU A 176 16.93 5.75 10.14
N ALA A 177 17.19 5.20 8.97
CA ALA A 177 16.28 4.30 8.27
C ALA A 177 16.99 2.98 7.94
N ALA A 178 16.36 1.86 8.32
CA ALA A 178 16.75 0.56 7.79
C ALA A 178 16.38 0.43 6.31
N ASN A 179 16.83 -0.65 5.65
CA ASN A 179 16.52 -0.93 4.24
C ASN A 179 15.75 -2.26 4.10
N PRO A 180 14.40 -2.27 4.25
CA PRO A 180 13.50 -1.12 4.37
C PRO A 180 13.24 -0.73 5.84
N PRO A 181 12.69 0.47 6.11
CA PRO A 181 12.13 0.79 7.40
C PRO A 181 10.98 -0.17 7.70
N VAL A 182 11.01 -0.83 8.85
CA VAL A 182 10.02 -1.85 9.22
C VAL A 182 8.59 -1.30 9.17
N ALA A 183 8.38 -0.04 9.54
CA ALA A 183 7.07 0.59 9.55
C ALA A 183 6.71 1.37 8.27
N ALA A 184 7.45 1.23 7.17
CA ALA A 184 7.13 1.88 5.89
C ALA A 184 5.69 1.61 5.43
N PHE A 185 5.09 0.50 5.86
CA PHE A 185 3.69 0.17 5.63
C PHE A 185 2.68 1.23 6.14
N ALA A 186 3.07 2.11 7.05
CA ALA A 186 2.21 3.21 7.51
C ALA A 186 1.82 4.15 6.37
N CYS A 187 2.74 4.43 5.44
CA CYS A 187 2.49 5.27 4.27
C CYS A 187 1.43 4.65 3.35
N TYR A 188 1.50 3.34 3.14
CA TYR A 188 0.53 2.59 2.35
C TYR A 188 -0.85 2.60 3.01
N VAL A 189 -0.91 2.35 4.32
CA VAL A 189 -2.17 2.39 5.08
C VAL A 189 -2.80 3.79 5.05
N LEU A 190 -2.00 4.86 5.08
CA LEU A 190 -2.50 6.23 4.88
C LEU A 190 -3.02 6.44 3.45
N ALA A 191 -2.33 5.90 2.45
CA ALA A 191 -2.79 5.93 1.06
C ALA A 191 -4.14 5.20 0.89
N ASP A 192 -4.32 4.04 1.53
CA ASP A 192 -5.59 3.30 1.55
C ASP A 192 -6.74 4.17 2.06
N LEU A 193 -6.51 4.92 3.15
CA LEU A 193 -7.50 5.87 3.68
C LEU A 193 -7.84 6.98 2.68
N GLY A 194 -6.82 7.51 1.99
CA GLY A 194 -6.96 8.50 0.94
C GLY A 194 -7.85 8.00 -0.19
N VAL A 195 -7.51 6.85 -0.77
CA VAL A 195 -8.24 6.21 -1.87
C VAL A 195 -9.68 5.88 -1.46
N MET A 196 -9.88 5.29 -0.28
CA MET A 196 -11.23 5.01 0.23
C MET A 196 -12.06 6.28 0.46
N LYS A 197 -11.43 7.40 0.85
CA LYS A 197 -12.12 8.69 1.01
C LYS A 197 -12.50 9.29 -0.35
N ILE A 198 -11.58 9.27 -1.32
CA ILE A 198 -11.82 9.76 -2.69
C ILE A 198 -12.93 8.93 -3.35
N ALA A 199 -12.86 7.61 -3.27
CA ALA A 199 -13.87 6.71 -3.84
C ALA A 199 -15.27 6.96 -3.23
N ARG A 200 -15.36 7.18 -1.91
CA ARG A 200 -16.63 7.54 -1.26
C ARG A 200 -17.16 8.89 -1.75
N HIS A 201 -16.29 9.89 -1.93
CA HIS A 201 -16.68 11.20 -2.42
C HIS A 201 -17.22 11.15 -3.85
N LEU A 202 -16.53 10.45 -4.75
CA LEU A 202 -16.96 10.28 -6.14
C LEU A 202 -18.31 9.55 -6.25
N LYS A 203 -18.53 8.53 -5.42
CA LYS A 203 -19.84 7.86 -5.35
C LYS A 203 -20.96 8.78 -4.87
N ALA A 204 -20.69 9.60 -3.87
CA ALA A 204 -21.67 10.57 -3.37
C ALA A 204 -22.01 11.62 -4.44
N GLN A 205 -21.02 12.10 -5.20
CA GLN A 205 -21.24 13.01 -6.33
C GLN A 205 -22.07 12.36 -7.44
N LYS A 206 -21.74 11.13 -7.86
CA LYS A 206 -22.52 10.37 -8.85
C LYS A 206 -23.98 10.23 -8.41
N SER A 207 -24.22 9.84 -7.15
CA SER A 207 -25.58 9.70 -6.62
C SER A 207 -26.35 11.03 -6.68
N ARG A 208 -25.74 12.13 -6.25
CA ARG A 208 -26.35 13.47 -6.34
C ARG A 208 -26.68 13.90 -7.77
N LEU A 209 -25.80 13.60 -8.73
CA LEU A 209 -26.02 13.90 -10.14
C LEU A 209 -27.20 13.09 -10.71
N LEU A 210 -27.28 11.78 -10.41
CA LEU A 210 -28.39 10.95 -10.88
C LEU A 210 -29.74 11.43 -10.33
N VAL A 211 -29.78 11.84 -9.05
CA VAL A 211 -30.98 12.48 -8.45
C VAL A 211 -31.32 13.79 -9.16
N SER A 212 -30.33 14.64 -9.49
CA SER A 212 -30.59 15.91 -10.19
C SER A 212 -31.12 15.74 -11.62
N VAL A 213 -30.87 14.60 -12.25
CA VAL A 213 -31.38 14.26 -13.60
C VAL A 213 -32.72 13.49 -13.51
N GLY A 214 -33.35 13.46 -12.32
CA GLY A 214 -34.69 12.92 -12.12
C GLY A 214 -34.76 11.41 -11.95
N MET A 215 -33.64 10.73 -11.71
CA MET A 215 -33.65 9.29 -11.44
C MET A 215 -34.08 9.01 -10.00
N ASN A 216 -35.02 8.07 -9.82
CA ASN A 216 -35.43 7.62 -8.49
C ASN A 216 -34.48 6.57 -7.91
N ASP A 217 -34.59 6.28 -6.62
CA ASP A 217 -33.69 5.36 -5.90
C ASP A 217 -33.65 3.95 -6.49
N ASN A 218 -34.75 3.48 -7.07
CA ASN A 218 -34.83 2.16 -7.72
C ASN A 218 -34.05 2.12 -9.03
N MET A 219 -34.00 3.24 -9.77
CA MET A 219 -33.16 3.36 -10.96
C MET A 219 -31.68 3.48 -10.57
N ILE A 220 -31.35 4.25 -9.53
CA ILE A 220 -29.97 4.44 -9.06
C ILE A 220 -29.35 3.12 -8.58
N LYS A 221 -30.14 2.26 -7.90
CA LYS A 221 -29.70 0.91 -7.50
C LYS A 221 -29.32 -0.01 -8.65
N ARG A 222 -29.76 0.25 -9.89
CA ARG A 222 -29.35 -0.52 -11.08
C ARG A 222 -27.97 -0.14 -11.61
N PHE A 223 -27.41 1.00 -11.18
CA PHE A 223 -26.11 1.53 -11.64
C PHE A 223 -24.99 1.41 -10.59
N ASN A 224 -25.28 0.82 -9.43
CA ASN A 224 -24.35 0.61 -8.31
C ASN A 224 -24.23 -0.88 -8.01
#